data_AF-A0A1G3M739-F1
#
_entry.id   AF-A0A1G3M739-F1
#
_cell.length_a   1.000
_cell.length_b   1.000
_cell.length_c   1.000
_cell.angle_alpha   90.00
_cell.angle_beta   90.00
_cell.angle_gamma   90.00
#
_symmetry.space_group_name_H-M   'P 1'
#
loop_
_entity.id
_entity.type
_entity.pdbx_description
1 polymer ?
#
loop_
_entity_poly.entity_id
_entity_poly.type
_entity_poly.pdbx_seq_one_letter_code
_entity_poly.pdbx_strand_id
1 'polypeptide(L)'
;MNPEQLAKSGTEAAHQTALFAWAALHAKRWPELRWLHHIPNGGSRGDSAQSRAIRGGQLKAQGVRTGVSDLSLPVRRGAWSGLYIEMKKPTEKPKREGSKGGVSDEQAEFGEFVKAQGFGFVVCYSWEEAAAIIEQYLTYKG
;
A
#
# COMPACT_ATOMS: atom_id res chain seq x y z
N MET A 1 8.24 9.74 -16.08
CA MET A 1 7.38 10.53 -15.16
C MET A 1 8.19 10.74 -13.89
N ASN A 2 8.28 11.98 -13.40
CA ASN A 2 9.09 12.31 -12.21
C ASN A 2 8.26 12.05 -10.94
N PRO A 3 8.69 11.16 -10.02
CA PRO A 3 7.96 10.86 -8.77
C PRO A 3 7.76 12.07 -7.86
N GLU A 4 8.74 12.96 -7.73
CA GLU A 4 8.67 14.13 -6.85
C GLU A 4 7.53 15.08 -7.28
N GLN A 5 7.37 15.29 -8.59
CA GLN A 5 6.31 16.12 -9.15
C GLN A 5 4.92 15.52 -8.91
N LEU A 6 4.79 14.20 -9.00
CA LEU A 6 3.53 13.49 -8.75
C LEU A 6 3.11 13.58 -7.29
N ALA A 7 4.06 13.49 -6.36
CA ALA A 7 3.79 13.54 -4.92
C ALA A 7 3.44 14.94 -4.40
N LYS A 8 3.54 16.00 -5.23
CA LYS A 8 3.47 17.41 -4.81
C LYS A 8 2.20 17.78 -4.03
N SER A 9 1.05 17.15 -4.28
CA SER A 9 -0.18 17.44 -3.54
C SER A 9 -0.18 16.88 -2.11
N GLY A 10 0.76 15.98 -1.78
CA GLY A 10 0.90 15.37 -0.46
C GLY A 10 -0.24 14.41 -0.08
N THR A 11 -1.12 14.05 -1.02
CA THR A 11 -2.19 13.09 -0.77
C THR A 11 -1.66 11.66 -0.84
N GLU A 12 -2.31 10.73 -0.15
CA GLU A 12 -1.97 9.30 -0.19
C GLU A 12 -1.96 8.77 -1.63
N ALA A 13 -2.99 9.10 -2.43
CA ALA A 13 -3.07 8.74 -3.84
C ALA A 13 -1.92 9.32 -4.68
N ALA A 14 -1.45 10.54 -4.38
CA ALA A 14 -0.33 11.16 -5.07
C ALA A 14 1.00 10.46 -4.74
N HIS A 15 1.23 10.13 -3.47
CA HIS A 15 2.38 9.32 -3.07
C HIS A 15 2.34 7.91 -3.65
N GLN A 16 1.19 7.25 -3.68
CA GLN A 16 1.05 5.95 -4.34
C GLN A 16 1.35 6.04 -5.84
N THR A 17 0.85 7.08 -6.52
CA THR A 17 1.14 7.31 -7.95
C THR A 17 2.64 7.54 -8.18
N ALA A 18 3.29 8.32 -7.31
CA ALA A 18 4.72 8.56 -7.34
C ALA A 18 5.51 7.25 -7.13
N LEU A 19 5.09 6.38 -6.22
CA LEU A 19 5.71 5.07 -5.99
C LEU A 19 5.65 4.18 -7.24
N PHE A 20 4.50 4.12 -7.92
CA PHE A 20 4.39 3.35 -9.16
C PHE A 20 5.23 3.93 -10.30
N ALA A 21 5.36 5.26 -10.38
CA ALA A 21 6.29 5.89 -11.31
C ALA A 21 7.75 5.51 -11.00
N TRP A 22 8.13 5.52 -9.71
CA TRP A 22 9.44 5.05 -9.26
C TRP A 22 9.66 3.56 -9.62
N ALA A 23 8.67 2.71 -9.36
CA ALA A 23 8.77 1.27 -9.63
C ALA A 23 8.98 0.99 -11.13
N ALA A 24 8.27 1.72 -12.00
CA ALA A 24 8.45 1.63 -13.45
C ALA A 24 9.86 2.03 -13.89
N LEU A 25 10.45 3.07 -13.29
CA LEU A 25 11.84 3.49 -13.58
C LEU A 25 12.87 2.44 -13.12
N HIS A 26 12.57 1.68 -12.08
CA HIS A 26 13.50 0.71 -11.48
C HIS A 26 13.26 -0.74 -11.91
N ALA A 27 12.23 -1.01 -12.71
CA ALA A 27 11.88 -2.36 -13.16
C ALA A 27 12.99 -3.07 -13.94
N LYS A 28 13.94 -2.34 -14.55
CA LYS A 28 15.14 -2.95 -15.17
C LYS A 28 16.11 -3.50 -14.12
N ARG A 29 16.27 -2.80 -12.99
CA ARG A 29 17.15 -3.22 -11.88
C ARG A 29 16.50 -4.33 -11.06
N TRP A 30 15.18 -4.23 -10.83
CA TRP A 30 14.39 -5.23 -10.12
C TRP A 30 13.18 -5.64 -10.96
N PRO A 31 13.31 -6.69 -11.80
CA PRO A 31 12.22 -7.16 -12.67
C PRO A 31 10.93 -7.52 -11.93
N GLU A 32 11.03 -7.90 -10.65
CA GLU A 32 9.90 -8.25 -9.80
C GLU A 32 8.94 -7.09 -9.54
N LEU A 33 9.39 -5.84 -9.69
CA LEU A 33 8.53 -4.66 -9.56
C LEU A 33 7.37 -4.64 -10.56
N ARG A 34 7.45 -5.41 -11.66
CA ARG A 34 6.32 -5.61 -12.56
C ARG A 34 5.09 -6.25 -11.90
N TRP A 35 5.28 -6.88 -10.75
CA TRP A 35 4.24 -7.55 -9.96
C TRP A 35 3.77 -6.74 -8.75
N LEU A 36 4.39 -5.59 -8.47
CA LEU A 36 3.83 -4.62 -7.53
C LEU A 36 2.48 -4.15 -8.10
N HIS A 37 1.42 -4.26 -7.32
CA HIS A 37 0.08 -3.85 -7.76
C HIS A 37 -0.72 -3.24 -6.61
N HIS A 38 -1.64 -2.37 -6.98
CA HIS A 38 -2.62 -1.80 -6.06
C HIS A 38 -3.80 -2.74 -5.91
N ILE A 39 -4.23 -2.93 -4.67
CA ILE A 39 -5.45 -3.60 -4.27
C ILE A 39 -6.45 -2.50 -3.89
N PRO A 40 -7.41 -2.16 -4.76
CA PRO A 40 -8.24 -0.99 -4.56
C PRO A 40 -9.44 -1.30 -3.65
N ASN A 41 -9.15 -1.80 -2.44
CA ASN A 41 -10.15 -2.22 -1.46
C ASN A 41 -10.69 -1.04 -0.61
N GLY A 42 -10.01 0.10 -0.63
CA GLY A 42 -10.46 1.37 -0.06
C GLY A 42 -11.15 2.30 -1.06
N GLY A 43 -11.74 3.39 -0.54
CA GLY A 43 -12.21 4.52 -1.34
C GLY A 43 -13.70 4.51 -1.72
N SER A 44 -14.24 5.73 -1.86
CA SER A 44 -15.60 6.00 -2.31
C SER A 44 -15.66 5.93 -3.84
N ARG A 45 -16.47 5.01 -4.40
CA ARG A 45 -16.63 4.86 -5.85
C ARG A 45 -18.06 5.21 -6.27
N GLY A 46 -18.26 6.38 -6.86
CA GLY A 46 -19.54 6.86 -7.37
C GLY A 46 -19.80 8.33 -7.07
N ASP A 47 -20.62 8.97 -7.91
CA ASP A 47 -20.84 10.42 -7.87
C ASP A 47 -21.93 10.84 -6.88
N SER A 48 -22.68 9.89 -6.31
CA SER A 48 -23.75 10.13 -5.34
C SER A 48 -23.66 9.16 -4.17
N ALA A 49 -24.29 9.48 -3.03
CA ALA A 49 -24.35 8.57 -1.89
C ALA A 49 -24.99 7.22 -2.27
N GLN A 50 -26.05 7.26 -3.09
CA GLN A 50 -26.74 6.07 -3.56
C GLN A 50 -25.85 5.21 -4.47
N SER A 51 -25.19 5.80 -5.47
CA SER A 51 -24.33 5.03 -6.38
C SER A 51 -23.13 4.43 -5.66
N ARG A 52 -22.58 5.12 -4.66
CA ARG A 52 -21.53 4.60 -3.77
C ARG A 52 -21.99 3.40 -2.95
N ALA A 53 -23.20 3.44 -2.40
CA ALA A 53 -23.76 2.33 -1.63
C ALA A 53 -23.97 1.09 -2.51
N ILE A 54 -24.59 1.26 -3.68
CA ILE A 54 -24.84 0.15 -4.63
C ILE A 54 -23.52 -0.47 -5.09
N ARG A 55 -22.56 0.35 -5.56
CA ARG A 55 -21.28 -0.13 -6.06
C ARG A 55 -20.45 -0.76 -4.95
N GLY A 56 -20.47 -0.19 -3.74
CA GLY A 56 -19.83 -0.76 -2.56
C GLY A 56 -20.39 -2.14 -2.21
N GLY A 57 -21.71 -2.32 -2.26
CA GLY A 57 -22.36 -3.62 -2.04
C GLY A 57 -21.95 -4.66 -3.08
N GLN A 58 -21.96 -4.28 -4.37
CA GLN A 58 -21.53 -5.17 -5.46
C GLN A 58 -20.06 -5.59 -5.33
N LEU A 59 -19.17 -4.66 -5.00
CA LEU A 59 -17.75 -4.97 -4.81
C LEU A 59 -17.49 -5.88 -3.61
N LYS A 60 -18.21 -5.66 -2.50
CA LYS A 60 -18.16 -6.56 -1.33
C LYS A 60 -18.62 -7.98 -1.69
N ALA A 61 -19.68 -8.09 -2.50
CA ALA A 61 -20.14 -9.38 -3.03
C ALA A 61 -19.13 -10.04 -3.98
N GLN A 62 -18.31 -9.26 -4.68
CA GLN A 62 -17.19 -9.75 -5.51
C GLN A 62 -15.93 -10.06 -4.70
N GLY A 63 -15.94 -9.90 -3.38
CA GLY A 63 -14.82 -10.27 -2.51
C GLY A 63 -13.92 -9.12 -2.07
N VAL A 64 -14.27 -7.86 -2.36
CA VAL A 64 -13.59 -6.72 -1.72
C VAL A 64 -13.75 -6.81 -0.21
N ARG A 65 -12.64 -6.64 0.51
CA ARG A 65 -12.57 -6.67 1.98
C ARG A 65 -12.04 -5.34 2.49
N THR A 66 -12.79 -4.72 3.38
CA THR A 66 -12.35 -3.53 4.11
C THR A 66 -11.10 -3.88 4.92
N GLY A 67 -10.13 -2.96 4.99
CA GLY A 67 -8.92 -3.13 5.79
C GLY A 67 -7.75 -3.80 5.07
N VAL A 68 -7.97 -4.48 3.93
CA VAL A 68 -6.86 -5.03 3.15
C VAL A 68 -5.96 -3.89 2.63
N SER A 69 -4.66 -4.08 2.82
CA SER A 69 -3.60 -3.14 2.47
C SER A 69 -3.66 -2.65 1.02
N ASP A 70 -3.24 -1.40 0.80
CA ASP A 70 -3.26 -0.78 -0.54
C ASP A 70 -2.42 -1.51 -1.58
N LEU A 71 -1.23 -2.01 -1.23
CA LEU A 71 -0.27 -2.54 -2.19
C LEU A 71 0.17 -3.95 -1.82
N SER A 72 0.44 -4.76 -2.84
CA SER A 72 1.05 -6.07 -2.69
C SER A 72 2.18 -6.28 -3.69
N LEU A 73 3.30 -6.77 -3.18
CA LEU A 73 4.42 -7.29 -3.95
C LEU A 73 4.55 -8.79 -3.62
N PRO A 74 3.98 -9.68 -4.46
CA PRO A 74 3.90 -11.11 -4.19
C PRO A 74 5.22 -11.82 -4.55
N VAL A 75 6.30 -11.42 -3.91
CA VAL A 75 7.66 -11.86 -4.21
C VAL A 75 8.28 -12.36 -2.92
N ARG A 76 8.62 -13.65 -2.85
CA ARG A 76 9.28 -14.21 -1.66
C ARG A 76 10.67 -13.62 -1.48
N ARG A 77 11.01 -13.20 -0.25
CA ARG A 77 12.35 -12.79 0.16
C ARG A 77 12.63 -13.27 1.58
N GLY A 78 13.73 -14.01 1.77
CA GLY A 78 14.03 -14.62 3.06
C GLY A 78 12.87 -15.46 3.62
N ALA A 79 12.47 -15.14 4.85
CA ALA A 79 11.35 -15.77 5.53
C ALA A 79 9.96 -15.23 5.09
N TRP A 80 9.91 -14.13 4.34
CA TRP A 80 8.65 -13.50 3.95
C TRP A 80 8.11 -14.03 2.62
N SER A 81 6.85 -14.48 2.64
CA SER A 81 6.11 -14.98 1.47
C SER A 81 5.82 -13.91 0.41
N GLY A 82 5.81 -12.64 0.83
CA GLY A 82 5.52 -11.47 0.02
C GLY A 82 5.49 -10.23 0.92
N LEU A 83 5.27 -9.06 0.33
CA LEU A 83 5.22 -7.79 1.06
C LEU A 83 3.90 -7.06 0.77
N TYR A 84 3.18 -6.73 1.84
CA TYR A 84 2.08 -5.77 1.83
C TYR A 84 2.55 -4.40 2.32
N ILE A 85 2.12 -3.35 1.64
CA ILE A 85 2.41 -1.96 2.01
C ILE A 85 1.08 -1.21 2.11
N GLU A 86 0.83 -0.65 3.28
CA GLU A 86 -0.28 0.26 3.54
C GLU A 86 0.23 1.69 3.39
N MET A 87 -0.36 2.47 2.48
CA MET A 87 0.06 3.85 2.26
C MET A 87 -0.75 4.77 3.15
N LYS A 88 -0.08 5.78 3.71
CA LYS A 88 -0.70 6.90 4.41
C LYS A 88 -0.10 8.21 3.93
N LYS A 89 -0.81 9.32 4.14
CA LYS A 89 -0.25 10.64 3.82
C LYS A 89 0.75 11.08 4.90
N PRO A 90 1.78 11.89 4.57
CA PRO A 90 2.80 12.32 5.52
C PRO A 90 2.26 12.96 6.81
N THR A 91 1.13 13.66 6.72
CA THR A 91 0.51 14.34 7.87
C THR A 91 -0.08 13.39 8.92
N GLU A 92 -0.29 12.12 8.57
CA GLU A 92 -0.79 11.08 9.49
C GLU A 92 0.34 10.39 10.26
N LYS A 93 1.62 10.65 9.93
CA LYS A 93 2.75 10.00 10.60
C LYS A 93 2.68 10.21 12.12
N PRO A 94 2.73 9.13 12.93
CA PRO A 94 2.68 9.21 14.38
C PRO A 94 3.72 10.20 14.93
N LYS A 95 3.25 11.22 15.66
CA LYS A 95 4.12 12.19 16.35
C LYS A 95 4.42 11.83 17.80
N ARG A 96 3.70 10.85 18.33
CA ARG A 96 3.80 10.35 19.70
C ARG A 96 3.52 8.85 19.69
N GLU A 97 4.12 8.16 20.64
CA GLU A 97 3.88 6.74 20.89
C GLU A 97 2.39 6.49 21.18
N GLY A 98 1.85 5.38 20.66
CA GLY A 98 0.44 4.99 20.80
C GLY A 98 -0.54 5.62 19.79
N SER A 99 -0.11 6.52 18.91
CA SER A 99 -0.97 7.00 17.80
C SER A 99 -1.12 5.94 16.71
N LYS A 100 -2.34 5.74 16.21
CA LYS A 100 -2.64 4.80 15.11
C LYS A 100 -1.99 5.19 13.77
N GLY A 101 -1.59 6.45 13.60
CA GLY A 101 -0.95 6.90 12.37
C GLY A 101 -1.85 6.85 11.13
N GLY A 102 -3.15 7.10 11.28
CA GLY A 102 -4.11 7.01 10.16
C GLY A 102 -4.50 5.58 9.75
N VAL A 103 -3.95 4.55 10.40
CA VAL A 103 -4.33 3.15 10.21
C VAL A 103 -5.66 2.88 10.91
N SER A 104 -6.63 2.29 10.20
CA SER A 104 -7.90 1.85 10.79
C SER A 104 -7.74 0.55 11.59
N ASP A 105 -8.74 0.22 12.42
CA ASP A 105 -8.68 -1.03 13.20
C ASP A 105 -8.69 -2.26 12.30
N GLU A 106 -9.45 -2.24 11.20
CA GLU A 106 -9.48 -3.32 10.21
C GLU A 106 -8.15 -3.45 9.44
N GLN A 107 -7.44 -2.34 9.21
CA GLN A 107 -6.12 -2.35 8.58
C GLN A 107 -5.06 -2.92 9.53
N ALA A 108 -5.15 -2.58 10.81
CA ALA A 108 -4.30 -3.17 11.84
C ALA A 108 -4.55 -4.68 11.97
N GLU A 109 -5.82 -5.10 12.00
CA GLU A 109 -6.22 -6.52 12.03
C GLU A 109 -5.67 -7.29 10.82
N PHE A 110 -5.84 -6.75 9.60
CA PHE A 110 -5.30 -7.36 8.40
C PHE A 110 -3.76 -7.47 8.45
N GLY A 111 -3.08 -6.42 8.93
CA GLY A 111 -1.64 -6.40 9.10
C GLY A 111 -1.14 -7.51 10.02
N GLU A 112 -1.77 -7.69 11.18
CA GLU A 112 -1.44 -8.77 12.12
C GLU A 112 -1.74 -10.16 11.53
N PHE A 113 -2.86 -10.30 10.82
CA PHE A 113 -3.20 -11.54 10.12
C PHE A 113 -2.12 -11.95 9.11
N VAL A 114 -1.74 -11.06 8.18
CA VAL A 114 -0.77 -11.42 7.12
C VAL A 114 0.63 -11.65 7.66
N LYS A 115 1.03 -10.94 8.72
CA LYS A 115 2.28 -11.23 9.44
C LYS A 115 2.28 -12.65 10.02
N ALA A 116 1.17 -13.08 10.63
CA ALA A 116 1.03 -14.44 11.14
C ALA A 116 1.07 -15.51 10.03
N GLN A 117 0.77 -15.14 8.78
CA GLN A 117 0.92 -16.01 7.60
C GLN A 117 2.33 -15.95 6.97
N GLY A 118 3.27 -15.21 7.58
CA GLY A 118 4.64 -15.07 7.08
C GLY A 118 4.80 -14.05 5.96
N PHE A 119 3.89 -13.08 5.80
CA PHE A 119 4.11 -11.95 4.91
C PHE A 119 4.78 -10.78 5.65
N GLY A 120 5.55 -9.98 4.92
CA GLY A 120 5.91 -8.65 5.37
C GLY A 120 4.69 -7.73 5.31
N PHE A 121 4.53 -6.88 6.32
CA PHE A 121 3.53 -5.82 6.35
C PHE A 121 4.15 -4.55 6.93
N VAL A 122 4.00 -3.43 6.23
CA VAL A 122 4.54 -2.14 6.64
C VAL A 122 3.56 -1.02 6.30
N VAL A 123 3.55 0.03 7.13
CA VAL A 123 2.84 1.28 6.86
C VAL A 123 3.85 2.33 6.43
N CYS A 124 3.65 2.93 5.27
CA CYS A 124 4.55 3.93 4.71
C CYS A 124 3.82 5.28 4.54
N TYR A 125 4.47 6.37 4.95
CA TYR A 125 3.86 7.71 4.96
C TYR A 125 4.35 8.58 3.79
N SER A 126 5.17 8.03 2.92
CA SER A 126 5.64 8.70 1.70
C SER A 126 6.05 7.66 0.64
N TRP A 127 6.24 8.12 -0.60
CA TRP A 127 6.65 7.23 -1.70
C TRP A 127 8.12 6.83 -1.56
N GLU A 128 8.94 7.73 -1.02
CA GLU A 128 10.35 7.52 -0.70
C GLU A 128 10.52 6.45 0.38
N GLU A 129 9.70 6.51 1.44
CA GLU A 129 9.69 5.51 2.51
C GLU A 129 9.31 4.13 1.95
N ALA A 130 8.25 4.06 1.14
CA ALA A 130 7.84 2.80 0.50
C ALA A 130 8.90 2.27 -0.49
N ALA A 131 9.50 3.13 -1.32
CA ALA A 131 10.56 2.76 -2.24
C ALA A 131 11.79 2.20 -1.51
N ALA A 132 12.21 2.85 -0.41
CA ALA A 132 13.32 2.40 0.41
C ALA A 132 13.04 1.02 1.04
N ILE A 133 11.82 0.79 1.54
CA ILE A 133 11.43 -0.53 2.06
C ILE A 133 11.43 -1.58 0.95
N ILE A 134 10.91 -1.27 -0.23
CA ILE A 134 10.91 -2.21 -1.35
C ILE A 134 12.36 -2.55 -1.78
N GLU A 135 13.25 -1.57 -1.85
CA GLU A 135 14.67 -1.81 -2.15
C GLU A 135 15.32 -2.70 -1.08
N GLN A 136 15.12 -2.40 0.21
CA GLN A 136 15.61 -3.24 1.31
C GLN A 136 15.07 -4.67 1.21
N TYR A 137 13.77 -4.82 0.97
CA TYR A 137 13.10 -6.11 0.83
C TYR A 137 13.68 -6.91 -0.35
N LEU A 138 13.83 -6.29 -1.52
CA LEU A 138 14.29 -6.96 -2.74
C LEU A 138 15.78 -7.31 -2.69
N THR A 139 16.57 -6.56 -1.92
CA THR A 139 18.00 -6.81 -1.71
C THR A 139 18.31 -7.73 -0.53
N TYR A 140 17.30 -8.04 0.30
CA TYR A 140 17.47 -8.93 1.43
C TYR A 140 17.92 -10.33 1.00
N LYS A 141 19.13 -10.69 1.40
CA LYS A 141 19.69 -12.03 1.32
C LYS A 141 19.54 -12.62 2.72
N GLY A 142 18.55 -13.50 2.89
CA GLY A 142 18.33 -14.21 4.15
C GLY A 142 19.52 -15.05 4.57
#